data_AF-A0AAX0B571-F1
#
_entry.id   AF-A0AAX0B571-F1
#
_cell.length_a   1.000
_cell.length_b   1.000
_cell.length_c   1.000
_cell.angle_alpha   90.00
_cell.angle_beta   90.00
_cell.angle_gamma   90.00
#
_symmetry.space_group_name_H-M   'P 1'
#
loop_
_entity.id
_entity.type
_entity.pdbx_description
1 polymer ?
#
loop_
_entity_poly.entity_id
_entity_poly.type
_entity_poly.pdbx_seq_one_letter_code
_entity_poly.pdbx_strand_id
1 'polypeptide(L)'
;MIIAEKHIQAINLMLMGNLTNANIAKTVGVSEKTIYNWLDNKDFKAELQKRTDELNSQQTEESRRQILGLMPLAISNLAEIMSDKSNPKFFETNKYIIDRNLGNTTTKIETSTNDNEKNTDVDIDQLVNEIKSDNNVIDISQAK
;
A
#
# COMPACT_ATOMS: atom_id res chain seq x y z
N MET A 1 -24.01 -13.63 -23.80
CA MET A 1 -25.37 -13.82 -23.24
C MET A 1 -26.02 -12.45 -23.09
N ILE A 2 -27.30 -12.33 -23.43
CA ILE A 2 -28.05 -11.11 -23.14
C ILE A 2 -28.42 -11.09 -21.66
N ILE A 3 -28.03 -10.03 -20.94
CA ILE A 3 -28.42 -9.82 -19.55
C ILE A 3 -29.91 -9.50 -19.51
N ALA A 4 -30.62 -10.20 -18.63
CA ALA A 4 -32.08 -10.17 -18.53
C ALA A 4 -32.45 -10.08 -17.05
N GLU A 5 -33.74 -9.91 -16.76
CA GLU A 5 -34.22 -9.63 -15.42
C GLU A 5 -33.79 -10.69 -14.38
N LYS A 6 -33.86 -11.98 -14.73
CA LYS A 6 -33.38 -13.06 -13.86
C LYS A 6 -31.89 -12.98 -13.55
N HIS A 7 -31.08 -12.53 -14.50
CA HIS A 7 -29.64 -12.34 -14.31
C HIS A 7 -29.38 -11.20 -13.33
N ILE A 8 -30.09 -10.08 -13.50
CA ILE A 8 -30.00 -8.92 -12.60
C ILE A 8 -30.45 -9.29 -11.19
N GLN A 9 -31.55 -10.02 -11.06
CA GLN A 9 -32.04 -10.49 -9.77
C GLN A 9 -31.02 -11.41 -9.09
N ALA A 10 -30.44 -12.36 -9.82
CA ALA A 10 -29.39 -13.23 -9.30
C ALA A 10 -28.17 -12.42 -8.83
N ILE A 11 -27.70 -11.45 -9.63
CA ILE A 11 -26.58 -10.59 -9.27
C ILE A 11 -26.88 -9.79 -8.00
N ASN A 12 -28.07 -9.19 -7.89
CA ASN A 12 -28.44 -8.43 -6.69
C ASN A 12 -28.42 -9.32 -5.44
N LEU A 13 -28.94 -10.56 -5.53
CA LEU A 13 -28.90 -11.52 -4.43
C LEU A 13 -27.46 -11.98 -4.09
N MET A 14 -26.59 -12.10 -5.11
CA MET A 14 -25.17 -12.39 -4.89
C MET A 14 -24.47 -11.24 -4.16
N LEU A 15 -24.76 -10.00 -4.54
CA LEU A 15 -24.19 -8.80 -3.90
C LEU A 15 -24.63 -8.63 -2.44
N MET A 16 -25.84 -9.08 -2.10
CA MET A 16 -26.28 -9.15 -0.69
C MET A 16 -25.43 -10.13 0.14
N GLY A 17 -24.81 -11.13 -0.49
CA GLY A 17 -23.81 -12.01 0.13
C GLY A 17 -24.36 -13.00 1.17
N ASN A 18 -25.67 -13.06 1.39
CA ASN A 18 -26.30 -13.85 2.46
C ASN A 18 -26.95 -15.16 1.97
N LEU A 19 -26.91 -15.46 0.68
CA LEU A 19 -27.50 -16.65 0.09
C LEU A 19 -26.48 -17.48 -0.68
N THR A 20 -26.63 -18.81 -0.61
CA THR A 20 -25.87 -19.74 -1.45
C THR A 20 -26.40 -19.74 -2.88
N ASN A 21 -25.59 -20.18 -3.86
CA ASN A 21 -26.03 -20.33 -5.25
C ASN A 21 -27.29 -21.19 -5.40
N ALA A 22 -27.43 -22.25 -4.59
CA ALA A 22 -28.64 -23.07 -4.55
C ALA A 22 -29.89 -22.28 -4.12
N ASN A 23 -29.78 -21.43 -3.09
CA ASN A 23 -30.89 -20.61 -2.62
C ASN A 23 -31.20 -19.45 -3.58
N ILE A 24 -30.17 -18.88 -4.22
CA ILE A 24 -30.34 -17.88 -5.28
C ILE A 24 -31.10 -18.50 -6.45
N ALA A 25 -30.70 -19.70 -6.89
CA ALA A 25 -31.37 -20.41 -7.97
C ALA A 25 -32.86 -20.64 -7.69
N LYS A 26 -33.19 -21.07 -6.46
CA LYS A 26 -34.58 -21.22 -6.00
C LYS A 26 -35.35 -19.90 -6.05
N THR A 27 -34.74 -18.82 -5.58
CA THR A 27 -35.36 -17.48 -5.52
C THR A 27 -35.61 -16.90 -6.91
N VAL A 28 -34.70 -17.13 -7.85
CA VAL A 28 -34.79 -16.64 -9.24
C VAL A 28 -35.63 -17.59 -10.13
N GLY A 29 -35.93 -18.80 -9.65
CA GLY A 29 -36.69 -19.80 -10.40
C GLY A 29 -35.89 -20.40 -11.56
N VAL A 30 -34.66 -20.83 -11.29
CA VAL A 30 -33.77 -21.54 -12.23
C VAL A 30 -33.09 -22.72 -11.53
N SER A 31 -32.43 -23.59 -12.31
CA SER A 31 -31.61 -24.66 -11.71
C SER A 31 -30.31 -24.09 -11.14
N GLU A 32 -29.76 -24.71 -10.10
CA GLU A 32 -28.47 -24.31 -9.55
C GLU A 32 -27.34 -24.39 -10.61
N LYS A 33 -27.38 -25.42 -11.46
CA LYS A 33 -26.44 -25.55 -12.60
C LYS A 33 -26.49 -24.33 -13.53
N THR A 34 -27.67 -23.73 -13.71
CA THR A 34 -27.83 -22.51 -14.49
C THR A 34 -27.05 -21.34 -13.88
N ILE A 35 -27.05 -21.21 -12.55
CA ILE A 35 -26.25 -20.18 -11.85
C ILE A 35 -24.76 -20.39 -12.10
N TYR A 36 -24.24 -21.62 -11.97
CA TYR A 36 -22.83 -21.88 -12.27
C TYR A 36 -22.48 -21.59 -13.73
N ASN A 37 -23.35 -21.96 -14.68
CA ASN A 37 -23.14 -21.62 -16.09
C ASN A 37 -23.11 -20.10 -16.35
N TRP A 38 -23.94 -19.33 -15.66
CA TRP A 38 -23.90 -17.87 -15.72
C TRP A 38 -22.62 -17.34 -15.12
N LEU A 39 -22.21 -17.88 -13.96
CA LEU A 39 -20.96 -17.52 -13.33
C LEU A 39 -19.76 -17.80 -14.22
N ASP A 40 -19.81 -18.74 -15.17
CA ASP A 40 -18.73 -18.96 -16.16
C ASP A 40 -18.85 -18.09 -17.41
N ASN A 41 -19.99 -17.43 -17.63
CA ASN A 41 -20.22 -16.59 -18.79
C ASN A 41 -19.54 -15.22 -18.65
N LYS A 42 -18.80 -14.80 -19.69
CA LYS A 42 -18.05 -13.53 -19.69
C LYS A 42 -18.94 -12.31 -19.45
N ASP A 43 -20.12 -12.24 -20.06
CA ASP A 43 -21.00 -11.06 -19.97
C ASP A 43 -21.63 -10.95 -18.58
N PHE A 44 -22.01 -12.08 -17.99
CA PHE A 44 -22.53 -12.11 -16.62
C PHE A 44 -21.45 -11.76 -15.60
N LYS A 45 -20.23 -12.31 -15.75
CA LYS A 45 -19.07 -11.93 -14.90
C LYS A 45 -18.81 -10.43 -14.98
N ALA A 46 -18.83 -9.86 -16.18
CA ALA A 46 -18.58 -8.43 -16.39
C ALA A 46 -19.63 -7.56 -15.69
N GLU A 47 -20.92 -7.90 -15.81
CA GLU A 47 -22.00 -7.17 -15.13
C GLU A 47 -21.95 -7.33 -13.60
N LEU A 48 -21.66 -8.54 -13.11
CA LEU A 48 -21.47 -8.79 -11.68
C LEU A 48 -20.30 -7.96 -11.13
N GLN A 49 -19.16 -7.95 -11.82
CA GLN A 49 -18.00 -7.17 -11.43
C GLN A 49 -18.32 -5.68 -11.41
N LYS A 50 -18.92 -5.15 -12.49
CA LYS A 50 -19.31 -3.75 -12.59
C LYS A 50 -20.17 -3.31 -11.39
N ARG A 51 -21.21 -4.09 -11.05
CA ARG A 51 -22.09 -3.77 -9.92
C ARG A 51 -21.40 -3.91 -8.56
N THR A 52 -20.46 -4.85 -8.45
CA THR A 52 -19.60 -4.98 -7.26
C THR A 52 -18.76 -3.72 -7.07
N ASP A 53 -18.15 -3.22 -8.14
CA ASP A 53 -17.33 -2.01 -8.11
C ASP A 53 -18.15 -0.76 -7.76
N GLU A 54 -19.35 -0.64 -8.34
CA GLU A 54 -20.30 0.43 -8.01
C GLU A 54 -20.69 0.40 -6.53
N LEU A 55 -21.03 -0.78 -5.98
CA LEU A 55 -21.37 -0.95 -4.57
C LEU A 55 -20.20 -0.57 -3.66
N ASN A 56 -18.99 -1.05 -3.96
CA ASN A 56 -17.79 -0.74 -3.19
C ASN A 56 -17.47 0.75 -3.21
N SER A 57 -17.62 1.41 -4.37
CA SER A 57 -17.44 2.86 -4.48
C SER A 57 -18.45 3.61 -3.61
N GLN A 58 -19.73 3.23 -3.65
CA GLN A 58 -20.76 3.83 -2.81
C GLN A 58 -20.48 3.66 -1.31
N GLN A 59 -20.10 2.46 -0.88
CA GLN A 59 -19.74 2.17 0.51
C GLN A 59 -18.50 2.95 0.96
N THR A 60 -17.51 3.10 0.08
CA THR A 60 -16.30 3.90 0.35
C THR A 60 -16.66 5.36 0.59
N GLU A 61 -17.48 5.94 -0.28
CA GLU A 61 -17.94 7.33 -0.14
C GLU A 61 -18.81 7.54 1.09
N GLU A 62 -19.67 6.58 1.42
CA GLU A 62 -20.48 6.64 2.65
C GLU A 62 -19.64 6.56 3.91
N SER A 63 -18.71 5.61 3.97
CA SER A 63 -17.76 5.48 5.08
C SER A 63 -16.92 6.74 5.25
N ARG A 64 -16.46 7.33 4.14
CA ARG A 64 -15.75 8.61 4.14
C ARG A 64 -16.61 9.73 4.73
N ARG A 65 -17.88 9.83 4.34
CA ARG A 65 -18.81 10.82 4.92
C ARG A 65 -18.98 10.62 6.42
N GLN A 66 -19.14 9.38 6.88
CA GLN A 66 -19.26 9.07 8.32
C GLN A 66 -18.00 9.49 9.09
N ILE A 67 -16.81 9.15 8.59
CA ILE A 67 -15.53 9.56 9.20
C ILE A 67 -15.39 11.09 9.22
N LEU A 68 -15.74 11.78 8.13
CA LEU A 68 -15.73 13.24 8.09
C LEU A 68 -16.71 13.86 9.10
N GLY A 69 -17.85 13.23 9.34
CA GLY A 69 -18.79 13.64 10.39
C GLY A 69 -18.19 13.56 11.81
N LEU A 70 -17.22 12.66 12.03
CA LEU A 70 -16.51 12.51 13.31
C LEU A 70 -15.34 13.49 13.48
N MET A 71 -14.92 14.20 12.42
CA MET A 71 -13.79 15.13 12.48
C MET A 71 -13.91 16.19 13.58
N PRO A 72 -15.07 16.84 13.82
CA PRO A 72 -15.19 17.82 14.90
C PRO A 72 -14.92 17.24 16.29
N LEU A 73 -15.36 16.01 16.54
CA LEU A 73 -15.08 15.30 17.79
C LEU A 73 -13.60 14.97 17.91
N ALA A 74 -12.98 14.47 16.82
CA ALA A 74 -11.55 14.19 16.81
C ALA A 74 -10.71 15.45 17.08
N ILE A 75 -11.07 16.59 16.49
CA ILE A 75 -10.44 17.90 16.74
C ILE A 75 -10.58 18.29 18.22
N SER A 76 -11.78 18.11 18.79
CA SER A 76 -12.05 18.45 20.20
C SER A 76 -11.20 17.59 21.15
N ASN A 77 -11.19 16.27 20.94
CA ASN A 77 -10.36 15.34 21.71
C ASN A 77 -8.86 15.68 21.60
N LEU A 78 -8.41 16.07 20.39
CA LEU A 78 -7.02 16.49 20.19
C LEU A 78 -6.71 17.78 20.97
N ALA A 79 -7.63 18.75 20.97
CA ALA A 79 -7.49 20.00 21.73
C ALA A 79 -7.38 19.77 23.24
N GLU A 80 -8.13 18.80 23.78
CA GLU A 80 -8.02 18.38 25.18
C GLU A 80 -6.63 17.79 25.50
N ILE A 81 -6.16 16.83 24.68
CA ILE A 81 -4.83 16.22 24.85
C ILE A 81 -3.72 17.27 24.75
N MET A 82 -3.85 18.22 23.81
CA MET A 82 -2.89 19.32 23.65
C MET A 82 -2.91 20.33 24.79
N SER A 83 -3.96 20.36 25.60
CA SER A 83 -4.07 21.28 26.73
C SER A 83 -3.63 20.63 28.05
N ASP A 84 -3.71 19.30 28.15
CA ASP A 84 -3.29 18.54 29.32
C ASP A 84 -1.78 18.25 29.32
N LYS A 85 -1.02 19.07 30.02
CA LYS A 85 0.44 18.92 30.19
C LYS A 85 0.85 17.62 30.90
N SER A 86 -0.06 16.95 31.61
CA SER A 86 0.22 15.68 32.30
C SER A 86 0.05 14.47 31.37
N ASN A 87 -0.60 14.65 30.22
CA ASN A 87 -0.79 13.59 29.24
C ASN A 87 0.55 13.20 28.59
N PRO A 88 0.93 11.92 28.55
CA PRO A 88 2.20 11.48 27.96
C PRO A 88 2.31 11.79 26.45
N LYS A 89 1.19 12.05 25.76
CA LYS A 89 1.14 12.41 24.33
C LYS A 89 1.09 13.93 24.08
N PHE A 90 1.13 14.77 25.12
CA PHE A 90 1.05 16.23 24.98
C PHE A 90 2.11 16.78 24.02
N PHE A 91 3.38 16.40 24.23
CA PHE A 91 4.49 16.86 23.39
C PHE A 91 4.36 16.36 21.95
N GLU A 92 4.08 15.07 21.75
CA GLU A 92 3.95 14.46 20.42
C GLU A 92 2.81 15.10 19.62
N THR A 93 1.67 15.36 20.27
CA THR A 93 0.51 15.99 19.63
C THR A 93 0.80 17.42 19.18
N ASN A 94 1.42 18.22 20.06
CA ASN A 94 1.83 19.59 19.73
C ASN A 94 2.92 19.62 18.65
N LYS A 95 3.91 18.73 18.73
CA LYS A 95 4.97 18.58 17.73
C LYS A 95 4.41 18.20 16.35
N TYR A 96 3.48 17.25 16.29
CA TYR A 96 2.84 16.83 15.04
C TYR A 96 2.17 18.01 14.30
N ILE A 97 1.49 18.90 15.02
CA ILE A 97 0.84 20.08 14.41
C ILE A 97 1.86 21.07 13.88
N ILE A 98 2.93 21.33 14.64
CA ILE A 98 4.02 22.21 14.19
C ILE A 98 4.68 21.62 12.94
N ASP A 99 5.09 20.35 12.97
CA ASP A 99 5.76 19.68 11.85
C ASP A 99 4.88 19.60 10.59
N ARG A 100 3.55 19.38 10.75
CA ARG A 100 2.60 19.31 9.64
C ARG A 100 2.45 20.65 8.91
N ASN A 101 2.58 21.78 9.61
CA ASN A 101 2.33 23.11 9.06
C ASN A 101 3.62 23.85 8.67
N LEU A 102 4.70 23.69 9.45
CA LEU A 102 5.97 24.39 9.25
C LEU A 102 7.06 23.49 8.62
N GLY A 103 6.74 22.22 8.36
CA GLY A 103 7.70 21.21 7.98
C GLY A 103 8.44 20.66 9.19
N ASN A 104 8.95 19.43 9.07
CA ASN A 104 9.88 18.89 10.05
C ASN A 104 11.32 19.25 9.64
N THR A 105 12.20 19.34 10.62
CA THR A 105 13.64 19.25 10.34
C THR A 105 13.93 17.85 9.82
N THR A 106 14.18 17.72 8.51
CA THR A 106 14.57 16.47 7.88
C THR A 106 15.91 16.00 8.46
N THR A 107 15.93 14.85 9.14
CA THR A 107 17.18 14.26 9.69
C THR A 107 17.93 13.38 8.68
N LYS A 108 17.40 13.21 7.46
CA LYS A 108 18.07 12.44 6.40
C LYS A 108 18.85 13.36 5.47
N ILE A 109 20.18 13.34 5.60
CA ILE A 109 21.05 13.61 4.46
C ILE A 109 20.94 12.37 3.56
N GLU A 110 20.28 12.49 2.41
CA GLU A 110 20.33 11.45 1.39
C GLU A 110 21.70 11.48 0.72
N THR A 111 22.62 10.65 1.19
CA THR A 111 23.81 10.33 0.41
C THR A 111 23.35 9.42 -0.73
N SER A 112 23.13 10.00 -1.90
CA SER A 112 22.99 9.22 -3.14
C SER A 112 24.36 8.65 -3.47
N THR A 113 24.70 7.49 -2.92
CA THR A 113 25.81 6.70 -3.47
C THR A 113 25.29 6.11 -4.78
N ASN A 114 25.61 6.75 -5.89
CA ASN A 114 25.48 6.12 -7.20
C ASN A 114 26.52 5.00 -7.27
N ASP A 115 26.18 3.81 -6.76
CA ASP A 115 26.95 2.58 -6.96
C ASP A 115 26.81 2.13 -8.42
N ASN A 116 27.42 2.88 -9.33
CA ASN A 116 27.75 2.47 -10.69
C ASN A 116 29.27 2.56 -10.91
N GLU A 117 30.07 2.39 -9.87
CA GLU A 117 31.45 2.00 -10.06
C GLU A 117 31.48 0.52 -10.40
N LYS A 118 31.89 0.22 -11.63
CA LYS A 118 32.33 -1.13 -12.00
C LYS A 118 33.32 -1.57 -10.93
N ASN A 119 32.97 -2.62 -10.20
CA ASN A 119 33.91 -3.35 -9.36
C ASN A 119 34.94 -3.98 -10.30
N THR A 120 35.95 -3.22 -10.71
CA THR A 120 37.19 -3.80 -11.20
C THR A 120 37.82 -4.43 -9.97
N ASP A 121 37.80 -5.75 -9.93
CA ASP A 121 38.58 -6.54 -8.99
C ASP A 121 40.04 -6.16 -9.20
N VAL A 122 40.52 -5.21 -8.39
CA VAL A 122 41.90 -4.76 -8.42
C VAL A 122 42.67 -5.74 -7.55
N ASP A 123 43.34 -6.69 -8.20
CA ASP A 123 44.21 -7.63 -7.51
C ASP A 123 45.41 -6.86 -6.91
N ILE A 124 45.36 -6.69 -5.59
CA ILE A 124 46.39 -6.01 -4.79
C ILE A 124 47.74 -6.69 -4.99
N ASP A 125 47.76 -8.01 -5.19
CA ASP A 125 49.00 -8.77 -5.38
C ASP A 125 49.64 -8.44 -6.74
N GLN A 126 48.84 -8.15 -7.76
CA GLN A 126 49.34 -7.71 -9.06
C GLN A 126 49.97 -6.31 -8.99
N LEU A 127 49.35 -5.37 -8.27
CA LEU A 127 49.89 -4.03 -8.02
C LEU A 127 51.20 -4.05 -7.23
N VAL A 128 51.29 -4.89 -6.20
CA VAL A 128 52.52 -5.04 -5.40
C VAL A 128 53.66 -5.60 -6.24
N ASN A 129 53.37 -6.48 -7.21
CA ASN A 129 54.37 -7.04 -8.10
C ASN A 129 54.86 -6.05 -9.18
N GLU A 130 53.99 -5.17 -9.67
CA GLU A 130 54.39 -4.05 -10.55
C GLU A 130 55.30 -3.05 -9.81
N ILE A 131 54.97 -2.68 -8.57
CA ILE A 131 55.79 -1.77 -7.75
C ILE A 131 57.19 -2.35 -7.45
N LYS A 132 57.31 -3.68 -7.31
CA LYS A 132 58.60 -4.35 -7.11
C LYS A 132 59.44 -4.43 -8.40
N SER A 133 58.80 -4.41 -9.56
CA SER A 133 59.47 -4.50 -10.86
C SER A 133 60.06 -3.15 -11.30
N ASP A 134 59.45 -2.04 -10.89
CA ASP A 134 60.06 -0.70 -10.99
C ASP A 134 61.11 -0.53 -9.88
N ASN A 135 62.34 -0.96 -10.18
CA ASN A 135 63.56 -0.91 -9.35
C ASN A 135 63.88 0.48 -8.77
N ASN A 136 63.11 0.96 -7.80
CA ASN A 136 63.50 2.12 -6.98
C ASN A 136 62.93 2.08 -5.54
N VAL A 137 62.65 0.89 -5.00
CA VAL A 137 62.32 0.75 -3.58
C VAL A 137 63.62 0.57 -2.79
N ILE A 138 64.02 1.61 -2.05
CA ILE A 138 65.13 1.57 -1.12
C ILE A 138 64.66 0.84 0.15
N ASP A 139 65.24 -0.32 0.44
CA ASP A 139 64.99 -1.04 1.69
C ASP A 139 65.71 -0.32 2.85
N ILE A 140 64.93 0.44 3.60
CA ILE A 140 65.38 1.25 4.75
C ILE A 140 65.91 0.39 5.91
N SER A 141 65.71 -0.93 5.87
CA SER A 141 66.26 -1.84 6.87
C SER A 141 67.75 -2.18 6.67
N GLN A 142 68.34 -1.78 5.53
CA GLN A 142 69.78 -1.91 5.27
C GLN A 142 70.57 -0.60 5.45
N ALA A 143 69.92 0.49 5.84
CA ALA A 143 70.62 1.72 6.21
C ALA A 143 71.21 1.57 7.62
N LYS A 144 72.55 1.47 7.68
CA LYS A 144 73.33 1.38 8.92
C LYS A 144 73.59 2.76 9.52
#